data_AF-A0A1Q7P5Y1-F1
#
_entry.id   AF-A0A1Q7P5Y1-F1
#
_cell.length_a   1.000
_cell.length_b   1.000
_cell.length_c   1.000
_cell.angle_alpha   90.00
_cell.angle_beta   90.00
_cell.angle_gamma   90.00
#
_symmetry.space_group_name_H-M   'P 1'
#
loop_
_entity.id
_entity.type
_entity.pdbx_description
1 polymer ?
#
loop_
_entity_poly.entity_id
_entity_poly.type
_entity_poly.pdbx_seq_one_letter_code
_entity_poly.pdbx_strand_id
1 'polypeptide(L)' 'MVAASFVLFYLVLRTKLPSLRVLSLLLGLFALAHGLYHFLFTFVIGYEARAALDTLSVVFLLSFAIYYTKRGNLT' A
#
# COMPACT_ATOMS: atom_id res chain seq x y z
N MET A 1 0.02 -10.76 5.09
CA MET A 1 -0.37 -9.47 4.45
C MET A 1 0.25 -9.26 3.08
N VAL A 2 1.51 -9.66 2.83
CA VAL A 2 2.15 -9.57 1.50
C VAL A 2 1.30 -10.20 0.39
N ALA A 3 0.67 -11.36 0.62
CA ALA A 3 -0.18 -11.99 -0.39
C ALA A 3 -1.36 -11.11 -0.85
N ALA A 4 -1.88 -10.23 0.01
CA ALA A 4 -2.98 -9.33 -0.32
C ALA A 4 -2.55 -8.22 -1.29
N SER A 5 -1.26 -7.86 -1.35
CA SER A 5 -0.77 -6.86 -2.32
C SER A 5 -0.89 -7.38 -3.75
N PHE A 6 -0.72 -8.69 -3.99
CA PHE A 6 -0.89 -9.28 -5.33
C PHE A 6 -2.31 -9.14 -5.86
N VAL A 7 -3.33 -9.26 -4.99
CA VAL A 7 -4.73 -9.04 -5.38
C VAL A 7 -4.93 -7.60 -5.84
N LEU A 8 -4.33 -6.64 -5.13
CA LEU A 8 -4.43 -5.23 -5.45
C LEU A 8 -3.65 -4.88 -6.72
N PHE A 9 -2.45 -5.43 -6.91
CA PHE A 9 -1.70 -5.27 -8.16
C PHE A 9 -2.41 -5.91 -9.36
N TYR A 10 -3.03 -7.06 -9.17
CA TYR A 10 -3.91 -7.63 -10.19
C TYR A 10 -5.05 -6.67 -10.55
N LEU A 11 -5.68 -6.05 -9.54
CA LEU A 11 -6.74 -5.06 -9.76
C LEU A 11 -6.25 -3.82 -10.52
N VAL A 12 -5.03 -3.33 -10.24
CA VAL A 12 -4.37 -2.24 -11.01
C VAL A 12 -4.30 -2.58 -12.49
N LEU A 13 -3.90 -3.81 -12.82
CA LEU A 13 -3.75 -4.25 -14.21
C LEU A 13 -5.11 -4.44 -14.92
N ARG A 14 -6.13 -4.89 -14.18
CA ARG A 14 -7.43 -5.26 -14.76
C ARG A 14 -8.44 -4.13 -14.83
N THR A 15 -8.37 -3.16 -13.91
CA THR A 15 -9.36 -2.08 -13.87
C THR A 15 -9.16 -1.08 -15.01
N LYS A 16 -10.27 -0.65 -15.60
CA LYS A 16 -10.31 0.41 -16.61
C LYS A 16 -10.55 1.80 -15.99
N LEU A 17 -10.97 1.85 -14.73
CA LEU A 17 -11.23 3.10 -14.03
C LEU A 17 -9.90 3.67 -13.50
N PRO A 18 -9.46 4.85 -13.96
CA PRO A 18 -8.16 5.40 -13.59
C PRO A 18 -8.07 5.70 -12.09
N SER A 19 -9.17 6.14 -11.46
CA SER A 19 -9.24 6.36 -10.01
C SER A 19 -9.05 5.07 -9.22
N LEU A 20 -9.76 4.01 -9.60
CA LEU A 20 -9.63 2.71 -8.96
C LEU A 20 -8.24 2.10 -9.17
N ARG A 21 -7.61 2.36 -10.33
CA ARG A 21 -6.24 1.93 -10.61
C ARG A 21 -5.25 2.54 -9.61
N VAL A 22 -5.33 3.87 -9.40
CA VAL A 22 -4.42 4.56 -8.46
C VAL A 22 -4.69 4.13 -7.01
N LEU A 23 -5.96 4.03 -6.61
CA LEU A 23 -6.33 3.54 -5.27
C LEU A 23 -5.81 2.13 -5.01
N SER A 24 -5.98 1.22 -5.98
CA SER A 24 -5.50 -0.16 -5.88
C SER A 24 -3.98 -0.22 -5.81
N LEU A 25 -3.29 0.64 -6.57
CA LEU A 25 -1.83 0.71 -6.55
C LEU A 25 -1.31 1.17 -5.19
N LEU A 26 -1.85 2.27 -4.66
CA LEU A 26 -1.45 2.83 -3.36
C LEU A 26 -1.72 1.84 -2.22
N LEU A 27 -2.90 1.20 -2.23
CA LEU A 27 -3.24 0.19 -1.23
C LEU A 27 -2.37 -1.07 -1.36
N GLY A 28 -2.02 -1.45 -2.59
CA GLY A 28 -1.12 -2.59 -2.86
C GLY A 28 0.30 -2.33 -2.35
N LEU A 29 0.82 -1.12 -2.60
CA LEU A 29 2.14 -0.69 -2.11
C LEU A 29 2.16 -0.60 -0.57
N PHE A 30 1.09 -0.09 0.05
CA PHE A 30 0.92 -0.14 1.50
C PHE A 30 0.97 -1.57 2.03
N ALA A 31 0.13 -2.48 1.49
CA ALA A 31 0.05 -3.86 1.96
C ALA A 31 1.37 -4.62 1.75
N LEU A 32 2.10 -4.31 0.68
CA LEU A 32 3.43 -4.86 0.41
C LEU A 32 4.45 -4.34 1.43
N ALA A 33 4.57 -3.01 1.59
CA ALA A 33 5.54 -2.40 2.52
C ALA A 33 5.27 -2.82 3.97
N HIS A 34 4.01 -2.74 4.42
CA HIS A 34 3.60 -3.09 5.76
C HIS A 34 3.71 -4.61 6.02
N GLY A 35 3.33 -5.43 5.04
CA GLY A 35 3.47 -6.87 5.13
C GLY A 35 4.94 -7.31 5.16
N LEU A 36 5.79 -6.66 4.37
CA LEU A 36 7.23 -6.92 4.32
C LEU A 36 7.91 -6.44 5.60
N TYR A 37 7.51 -5.30 6.16
CA TYR A 37 7.93 -4.85 7.47
C TYR A 37 7.70 -5.94 8.52
N HIS A 38 6.46 -6.43 8.67
CA HIS A 38 6.15 -7.46 9.66
C HIS A 38 6.90 -8.77 9.42
N PHE A 39 7.09 -9.14 8.15
CA PHE A 39 7.89 -10.32 7.81
C PHE A 39 9.35 -10.13 8.23
N LEU A 40 9.99 -9.02 7.83
CA LEU A 40 11.40 -8.73 8.12
C LEU A 40 11.65 -8.43 9.61
N PHE A 41 10.65 -7.95 10.34
CA PHE A 41 10.73 -7.72 11.78
C PHE A 41 10.96 -8.99 12.59
N THR A 42 10.58 -10.16 12.04
CA THR A 42 10.88 -11.46 12.65
C THR A 42 12.34 -11.89 12.48
N PHE A 43 13.13 -11.16 11.67
CA PHE A 43 14.55 -11.39 11.45
C PHE A 43 15.40 -10.33 12.16
N VAL A 44 16.72 -10.55 12.22
CA VAL A 44 17.73 -9.67 12.86
C VAL A 44 17.71 -8.22 12.33
N ILE A 45 17.06 -7.97 11.18
CA ILE A 45 16.98 -6.69 10.48
C ILE A 45 15.79 -5.82 10.94
N GLY A 46 15.10 -6.20 12.02
CA GLY A 46 13.82 -5.61 12.41
C GLY A 46 13.84 -4.10 12.68
N TYR A 47 14.94 -3.54 13.18
CA TYR A 47 15.02 -2.10 13.47
C TYR A 47 15.11 -1.24 12.19
N GLU A 48 15.96 -1.63 11.24
CA GLU A 48 16.06 -0.95 9.94
C GLU A 48 14.79 -1.13 9.10
N ALA A 49 14.21 -2.33 9.15
CA ALA A 49 12.92 -2.60 8.50
C ALA A 49 11.81 -1.72 9.08
N ARG A 50 11.80 -1.48 10.40
CA ARG A 50 10.87 -0.55 11.04
C ARG A 50 11.08 0.88 10.55
N ALA A 51 12.31 1.38 10.56
CA ALA A 51 12.58 2.78 10.21
C ALA A 51 12.15 3.10 8.75
N ALA A 52 12.42 2.20 7.82
CA ALA A 52 12.14 2.41 6.40
C ALA A 52 10.72 1.97 5.98
N LEU A 53 10.35 0.71 6.22
CA LEU A 53 9.13 0.13 5.65
C LEU A 53 7.87 0.56 6.38
N ASP A 54 7.94 0.77 7.69
CA ASP A 54 6.81 1.29 8.47
C ASP A 54 6.48 2.72 8.02
N THR A 55 7.49 3.59 7.98
CA THR A 55 7.36 4.97 7.47
C THR A 55 6.82 5.00 6.04
N LEU A 56 7.36 4.17 5.13
CA LEU A 56 6.86 4.07 3.76
C LEU A 56 5.41 3.62 3.70
N SER A 57 5.00 2.66 4.55
CA SER A 57 3.62 2.21 4.60
C SER A 57 2.66 3.35 4.97
N VAL A 58 3.03 4.18 5.95
CA VAL A 58 2.24 5.35 6.34
C VAL A 58 2.13 6.35 5.19
N VAL A 59 3.21 6.60 4.44
CA VAL A 59 3.19 7.48 3.26
C VAL A 59 2.21 6.97 2.20
N PHE A 60 2.21 5.67 1.90
CA PHE A 60 1.27 5.09 0.94
C PHE A 60 -0.18 5.20 1.44
N LEU A 61 -0.43 4.96 2.72
CA LEU A 61 -1.77 5.06 3.30
C LEU A 61 -2.29 6.50 3.31
N LEU A 62 -1.45 7.47 3.64
CA LEU A 62 -1.80 8.88 3.61
C LEU A 62 -2.08 9.35 2.17
N SER A 63 -1.25 8.92 1.22
CA SER A 63 -1.46 9.20 -0.20
C SER A 63 -2.77 8.59 -0.71
N PHE A 64 -3.09 7.37 -0.27
CA PHE A 64 -4.37 6.72 -0.57
C PHE A 64 -5.54 7.55 -0.06
N ALA A 65 -5.51 7.94 1.22
CA ALA A 65 -6.58 8.74 1.83
C ALA A 65 -6.76 10.08 1.10
N ILE A 66 -5.67 10.80 0.83
CA ILE A 66 -5.73 12.08 0.09
C ILE A 66 -6.31 11.88 -1.31
N TYR A 67 -5.86 10.85 -2.04
CA TYR A 67 -6.34 10.58 -3.39
C TYR A 67 -7.83 10.19 -3.37
N TYR A 68 -8.22 9.33 -2.43
CA TYR A 68 -9.60 8.90 -2.25
C TYR A 68 -10.51 10.09 -1.97
N THR A 69 -10.15 10.98 -1.06
CA THR A 69 -10.96 12.18 -0.76
C THR A 69 -11.08 13.11 -1.96
N LYS A 70 -10.02 13.28 -2.77
CA LYS A 70 -10.02 14.18 -3.93
C LYS A 70 -10.70 13.63 -5.18
N ARG A 71 -10.67 12.31 -5.39
CA ARG A 71 -11.10 11.67 -6.65
C ARG A 71 -12.22 10.65 -6.46
N GLY A 72 -12.56 10.31 -5.22
CA GLY A 72 -13.56 9.31 -4.85
C GLY A 72 -14.99 9.85 -4.70
N ASN A 73 -15.24 11.14 -4.96
CA ASN A 73 -16.59 11.74 -4.94
C ASN A 73 -17.36 11.54 -3.62
N LEU A 74 -16.74 11.87 -2.47
CA LEU A 74 -17.44 12.01 -1.18
C LEU A 74 -17.85 13.46 -0.87
N THR A 75 -18.33 14.19 -1.88
CA THR A 75 -19.02 15.49 -1.74
C THR A 75 -20.17 15.52 -2.72
#